data_AF-A0A938XTM6-F1
#
_entry.id   AF-A0A938XTM6-F1
#
_cell.length_a   1.000
_cell.length_b   1.000
_cell.length_c   1.000
_cell.angle_alpha   90.00
_cell.angle_beta   90.00
_cell.angle_gamma   90.00
#
_symmetry.space_group_name_H-M   'P 1'
#
loop_
_entity.id
_entity.type
_entity.pdbx_description
1 polymer ?
#
loop_
_entity_poly.entity_id
_entity_poly.type
_entity_poly.pdbx_seq_one_letter_code
_entity_poly.pdbx_strand_id
1 'polypeptide(L)'
;MSKKVYSISINGKVGLNLHDLNNEKSEGNQLTTRNVTITDGAGKLATVNAISGDMLKHIQSSHLFKIAKEDENLALCEGCKKFDANRITIDDQFDEFTKNADNKAEIVDKMLEMCTLDDTEGILITNNNKNIGRDSTVEFGWVVAIPEQFNSDNLFHVKYSDLDKSEGSGKNEGQNIFYRPINSGQYAVVNNLEVARIGYNDISKEYALDSEEIEARYKALLKSVMMSFYSPEGAMRNTQAPHMTSFEGVVSVSYSSVPAPTISALNSGYNEEIKSIAKTLNSIGENVELKEFNSMSEFCKVIEELINNTVPYGI
;
A
#
# COMPACT_ATOMS: atom_id res chain seq x y z
N MET A 1 28.85 6.91 -3.18
CA MET A 1 28.10 7.26 -1.96
C MET A 1 26.64 7.30 -2.32
N SER A 2 25.78 6.62 -1.55
CA SER A 2 24.33 6.63 -1.74
C SER A 2 23.76 8.01 -1.40
N LYS A 3 22.73 8.46 -2.13
CA LYS A 3 22.06 9.74 -1.83
C LYS A 3 21.04 9.54 -0.70
N LYS A 4 20.98 10.48 0.25
CA LYS A 4 19.98 10.48 1.33
C LYS A 4 18.63 10.98 0.81
N VAL A 5 17.59 10.17 0.92
CA VAL A 5 16.22 10.45 0.44
C VAL A 5 15.31 10.80 1.61
N TYR A 6 14.54 11.87 1.43
CA TYR A 6 13.57 12.34 2.42
C TYR A 6 12.21 11.68 2.22
N SER A 7 11.67 11.75 1.00
CA SER A 7 10.39 11.13 0.63
C SER A 7 10.39 10.72 -0.85
N ILE A 8 9.49 9.79 -1.18
CA ILE A 8 9.27 9.29 -2.54
C ILE A 8 7.78 9.31 -2.82
N SER A 9 7.38 9.73 -4.01
CA SER A 9 6.01 9.58 -4.48
C SER A 9 5.98 8.81 -5.80
N ILE A 10 4.94 8.02 -6.01
CA ILE A 10 4.71 7.21 -7.21
C ILE A 10 3.31 7.56 -7.70
N ASN A 11 3.26 8.17 -8.89
CA ASN A 11 2.01 8.60 -9.51
C ASN A 11 1.96 8.07 -10.94
N GLY A 12 0.83 7.50 -11.33
CA GLY A 12 0.73 6.92 -12.66
C GLY A 12 -0.63 6.35 -12.99
N LYS A 13 -0.69 5.68 -14.15
CA LYS A 13 -1.87 4.95 -14.61
C LYS A 13 -1.52 3.48 -14.87
N VAL A 14 -2.33 2.58 -14.33
CA VAL A 14 -2.17 1.12 -14.45
C VAL A 14 -3.36 0.52 -15.18
N GLY A 15 -3.09 -0.35 -16.15
CA GLY A 15 -4.10 -1.10 -16.88
C GLY A 15 -4.36 -2.44 -16.20
N LEU A 16 -5.58 -2.65 -15.70
CA LEU A 16 -6.01 -3.88 -15.04
C LEU A 16 -7.26 -4.40 -15.72
N ASN A 17 -7.24 -5.67 -16.15
CA ASN A 17 -8.41 -6.33 -16.75
C ASN A 17 -8.81 -7.57 -15.98
N LEU A 18 -10.12 -7.86 -16.00
CA LEU A 18 -10.75 -9.06 -15.46
C LEU A 18 -10.46 -9.29 -13.97
N HIS A 19 -10.45 -8.21 -13.17
CA HIS A 19 -10.06 -8.25 -11.77
C HIS A 19 -11.24 -8.03 -10.82
N ASP A 20 -11.07 -8.51 -9.60
CA ASP A 20 -11.99 -8.29 -8.49
C ASP A 20 -11.21 -8.03 -7.19
N LEU A 21 -10.18 -7.19 -7.29
CA LEU A 21 -9.20 -7.02 -6.21
C LEU A 21 -9.83 -6.46 -4.92
N ASN A 22 -10.95 -5.76 -5.02
CA ASN A 22 -11.60 -5.12 -3.88
C ASN A 22 -13.13 -5.21 -3.94
N ASN A 23 -13.69 -6.00 -3.03
CA ASN A 23 -15.12 -6.14 -2.82
C ASN A 23 -15.60 -5.29 -1.63
N GLU A 24 -16.84 -4.83 -1.70
CA GLU A 24 -17.43 -4.02 -0.63
C GLU A 24 -18.22 -4.89 0.36
N LYS A 25 -19.12 -5.73 -0.14
CA LYS A 25 -19.99 -6.59 0.68
C LYS A 25 -20.57 -7.74 -0.14
N SER A 26 -21.00 -8.80 0.55
CA SER A 26 -21.90 -9.82 -0.02
C SER A 26 -23.33 -9.53 0.44
N GLU A 27 -24.26 -9.36 -0.49
CA GLU A 27 -25.70 -9.23 -0.20
C GLU A 27 -26.46 -10.39 -0.84
N GLY A 28 -26.94 -11.30 0.02
CA GLY A 28 -27.46 -12.59 -0.43
C GLY A 28 -26.40 -13.36 -1.22
N ASN A 29 -26.68 -13.62 -2.50
CA ASN A 29 -25.80 -14.36 -3.39
C ASN A 29 -24.99 -13.45 -4.35
N GLN A 30 -24.99 -12.13 -4.13
CA GLN A 30 -24.29 -11.18 -4.96
C GLN A 30 -23.12 -10.56 -4.19
N LEU A 31 -21.94 -10.59 -4.80
CA LEU A 31 -20.80 -9.77 -4.39
C LEU A 31 -20.87 -8.44 -5.13
N THR A 32 -20.66 -7.33 -4.40
CA THR A 32 -20.61 -6.00 -5.00
C THR A 32 -19.17 -5.50 -5.07
N THR A 33 -18.77 -5.05 -6.25
CA THR A 33 -17.51 -4.34 -6.40
C THR A 33 -17.58 -2.99 -5.72
N ARG A 34 -16.44 -2.52 -5.23
CA ARG A 34 -16.37 -1.21 -4.59
C ARG A 34 -16.34 -0.10 -5.66
N ASN A 35 -17.25 0.86 -5.51
CA ASN A 35 -17.30 2.06 -6.34
C ASN A 35 -17.14 3.32 -5.49
N VAL A 36 -16.61 4.38 -6.08
CA VAL A 36 -16.49 5.71 -5.46
C VAL A 36 -16.98 6.79 -6.41
N THR A 37 -17.44 7.91 -5.86
CA THR A 37 -17.80 9.09 -6.66
C THR A 37 -16.65 10.09 -6.62
N ILE A 38 -16.12 10.45 -7.79
CA ILE A 38 -15.07 11.45 -7.98
C ILE A 38 -15.61 12.63 -8.80
N THR A 39 -14.85 13.73 -8.83
CA THR A 39 -15.04 14.78 -9.82
C THR A 39 -14.08 14.53 -10.98
N ASP A 40 -14.56 14.66 -12.21
CA ASP A 40 -13.71 14.64 -13.40
C ASP A 40 -12.94 15.97 -13.54
N GLY A 41 -12.06 16.07 -14.55
CA GLY A 41 -11.28 17.27 -14.81
C GLY A 41 -12.11 18.53 -15.14
N ALA A 42 -13.42 18.38 -15.43
CA ALA A 42 -14.36 19.47 -15.64
C ALA A 42 -15.21 19.79 -14.40
N GLY A 43 -14.98 19.08 -13.28
CA GLY A 43 -15.72 19.24 -12.02
C GLY A 43 -17.07 18.51 -11.98
N LYS A 44 -17.37 17.66 -12.96
CA LYS A 44 -18.61 16.85 -12.97
C LYS A 44 -18.42 15.55 -12.19
N LEU A 45 -19.46 15.13 -11.49
CA LEU A 45 -19.44 13.87 -10.74
C LEU A 45 -19.41 12.65 -11.66
N ALA A 46 -18.56 11.67 -11.33
CA ALA A 46 -18.47 10.37 -11.98
C ALA A 46 -18.34 9.25 -10.93
N THR A 47 -19.16 8.21 -11.05
CA THR A 47 -19.05 7.00 -10.22
C THR A 47 -18.19 5.98 -10.94
N VAL A 48 -17.10 5.53 -10.31
CA VAL A 48 -16.08 4.68 -10.93
C VAL A 48 -15.70 3.50 -10.04
N ASN A 49 -15.22 2.42 -10.64
CA ASN A 49 -14.64 1.28 -9.90
C ASN A 49 -13.39 1.73 -9.13
N ALA A 50 -13.17 1.18 -7.93
CA ALA A 50 -11.99 1.52 -7.16
C ALA A 50 -11.49 0.41 -6.23
N ILE A 51 -10.17 0.41 -6.04
CA ILE A 51 -9.46 -0.38 -5.05
C ILE A 51 -9.05 0.59 -3.93
N SER A 52 -9.40 0.28 -2.68
CA SER A 52 -9.12 1.15 -1.55
C SER A 52 -7.62 1.18 -1.25
N GLY A 53 -7.15 2.31 -0.74
CA GLY A 53 -5.78 2.42 -0.23
C GLY A 53 -5.48 1.35 0.82
N ASP A 54 -6.45 1.02 1.68
CA ASP A 54 -6.32 -0.06 2.67
C ASP A 54 -6.07 -1.43 2.04
N MET A 55 -6.69 -1.72 0.88
CA MET A 55 -6.46 -2.99 0.19
C MET A 55 -5.04 -3.04 -0.36
N LEU A 56 -4.56 -1.95 -1.00
CA LEU A 56 -3.18 -1.89 -1.46
C LEU A 56 -2.18 -1.96 -0.31
N LYS A 57 -2.48 -1.29 0.81
CA LYS A 57 -1.67 -1.38 2.03
C LYS A 57 -1.63 -2.79 2.60
N HIS A 58 -2.76 -3.50 2.58
CA HIS A 58 -2.80 -4.91 2.98
C HIS A 58 -1.94 -5.80 2.05
N ILE A 59 -2.02 -5.57 0.74
CA ILE A 59 -1.19 -6.29 -0.25
C ILE A 59 0.29 -6.01 -0.03
N GLN A 60 0.65 -4.74 0.16
CA GLN A 60 2.05 -4.34 0.36
C GLN A 60 2.60 -4.83 1.70
N SER A 61 1.84 -4.74 2.79
CA SER A 61 2.24 -5.31 4.08
C SER A 61 2.36 -6.84 4.03
N SER A 62 1.56 -7.55 3.23
CA SER A 62 1.71 -9.00 2.99
C SER A 62 3.05 -9.32 2.32
N HIS A 63 3.45 -8.53 1.32
CA HIS A 63 4.76 -8.68 0.69
C HIS A 63 5.90 -8.31 1.63
N LEU A 64 5.76 -7.23 2.40
CA LEU A 64 6.75 -6.81 3.39
C LEU A 64 6.92 -7.85 4.50
N PHE A 65 5.82 -8.43 5.00
CA PHE A 65 5.83 -9.54 5.94
C PHE A 65 6.64 -10.72 5.43
N LYS A 66 6.42 -11.14 4.17
CA LYS A 66 7.14 -12.27 3.57
C LYS A 66 8.63 -11.99 3.45
N ILE A 67 9.00 -10.77 3.06
CA ILE A 67 10.40 -10.33 3.01
C ILE A 67 11.01 -10.37 4.42
N ALA A 68 10.36 -9.76 5.40
CA ALA A 68 10.86 -9.68 6.77
C ALA A 68 11.00 -11.06 7.44
N LYS A 69 10.11 -12.00 7.11
CA LYS A 69 10.19 -13.37 7.63
C LYS A 69 11.43 -14.14 7.15
N GLU A 70 12.01 -13.75 6.02
CA GLU A 70 13.17 -14.39 5.40
C GLU A 70 14.50 -13.66 5.69
N ASP A 71 14.46 -12.50 6.35
CA ASP A 71 15.64 -11.65 6.62
C ASP A 71 15.80 -11.41 8.12
N GLU A 72 16.90 -11.90 8.69
CA GLU A 72 17.18 -11.78 10.12
C GLU A 72 17.39 -10.32 10.58
N ASN A 73 17.66 -9.39 9.66
CA ASN A 73 17.80 -7.96 9.96
C ASN A 73 16.46 -7.21 10.02
N LEU A 74 15.35 -7.91 9.79
CA LEU A 74 14.00 -7.33 9.77
C LEU A 74 13.16 -7.93 10.89
N ALA A 75 13.30 -7.37 12.10
CA ALA A 75 12.57 -7.83 13.27
C ALA A 75 11.05 -7.78 13.06
N LEU A 76 10.34 -8.76 13.63
CA LEU A 76 8.88 -8.84 13.67
C LEU A 76 8.44 -9.17 15.10
N CYS A 77 7.47 -8.44 15.63
CA CYS A 77 6.80 -8.79 16.89
C CYS A 77 5.97 -10.09 16.74
N GLU A 78 5.56 -10.71 17.85
CA GLU A 78 4.86 -12.00 17.84
C GLU A 78 3.55 -12.00 17.05
N GLY A 79 2.80 -10.89 17.06
CA GLY A 79 1.62 -10.75 16.22
C GLY A 79 1.97 -10.63 14.73
N CYS A 80 2.98 -9.83 14.41
CA CYS A 80 3.43 -9.65 13.03
C CYS A 80 4.07 -10.91 12.44
N LYS A 81 4.70 -11.79 13.24
CA LYS A 81 5.18 -13.11 12.79
C LYS A 81 4.06 -14.02 12.27
N LYS A 82 2.82 -13.78 12.73
CA LYS A 82 1.61 -14.51 12.32
C LYS A 82 0.80 -13.72 11.28
N PHE A 83 1.27 -12.54 10.88
CA PHE A 83 0.53 -11.57 10.07
C PHE A 83 -0.85 -11.24 10.67
N ASP A 84 -0.91 -11.15 12.00
CA ASP A 84 -2.12 -10.85 12.75
C ASP A 84 -2.44 -9.35 12.71
N ALA A 85 -3.71 -8.99 12.50
CA ALA A 85 -4.16 -7.61 12.43
C ALA A 85 -3.94 -6.82 13.74
N ASN A 86 -3.83 -7.50 14.89
CA ASN A 86 -3.53 -6.88 16.17
C ASN A 86 -2.03 -6.56 16.33
N ARG A 87 -1.14 -7.11 15.49
CA ARG A 87 0.29 -6.78 15.43
C ARG A 87 0.98 -6.77 16.80
N ILE A 88 1.76 -5.75 17.14
CA ILE A 88 2.49 -5.68 18.42
C ILE A 88 1.59 -5.68 19.65
N THR A 89 0.30 -5.39 19.51
CA THR A 89 -0.61 -5.31 20.67
C THR A 89 -0.88 -6.67 21.33
N ILE A 90 -0.64 -7.77 20.61
CA ILE A 90 -0.73 -9.14 21.15
C ILE A 90 0.64 -9.74 21.48
N ASP A 91 1.69 -8.91 21.50
CA ASP A 91 3.03 -9.34 21.90
C ASP A 91 3.18 -9.24 23.42
N ASP A 92 3.32 -10.39 24.09
CA ASP A 92 3.41 -10.47 25.55
C ASP A 92 4.62 -9.73 26.12
N GLN A 93 5.76 -9.72 25.40
CA GLN A 93 6.96 -9.01 25.86
C GLN A 93 6.77 -7.50 25.78
N PHE A 94 6.12 -7.03 24.72
CA PHE A 94 5.77 -5.63 24.57
C PHE A 94 4.70 -5.19 25.58
N ASP A 95 3.68 -6.03 25.82
CA ASP A 95 2.66 -5.75 26.83
C ASP A 95 3.28 -5.63 28.23
N GLU A 96 4.20 -6.52 28.60
CA GLU A 96 4.89 -6.44 29.89
C GLU A 96 5.79 -5.20 30.00
N PHE A 97 6.51 -4.84 28.93
CA PHE A 97 7.32 -3.62 28.88
C PHE A 97 6.46 -2.36 29.10
N THR A 98 5.33 -2.26 28.40
CA THR A 98 4.47 -1.07 28.44
C THR A 98 3.80 -0.80 29.80
N LYS A 99 3.72 -1.80 30.69
CA LYS A 99 3.26 -1.62 32.09
C LYS A 99 4.19 -0.71 32.89
N ASN A 100 5.49 -0.86 32.66
CA ASN A 100 6.54 -0.23 33.47
C ASN A 100 7.20 0.96 32.76
N ALA A 101 6.90 1.20 31.49
CA ALA A 101 7.48 2.31 30.72
C ALA A 101 7.12 3.68 31.31
N ASP A 102 8.14 4.51 31.50
CA ASP A 102 8.04 5.81 32.19
C ASP A 102 7.36 6.86 31.30
N ASN A 103 7.56 6.77 29.99
CA ASN A 103 7.02 7.73 29.03
C ASN A 103 6.64 7.09 27.68
N LYS A 104 5.98 7.89 26.83
CA LYS A 104 5.51 7.43 25.51
C LYS A 104 6.64 7.24 24.50
N ALA A 105 7.74 7.99 24.61
CA ALA A 105 8.84 7.89 23.66
C ALA A 105 9.53 6.53 23.77
N GLU A 106 9.80 6.05 25.00
CA GLU A 106 10.36 4.72 25.25
C GLU A 106 9.49 3.59 24.70
N ILE A 107 8.16 3.74 24.73
CA ILE A 107 7.22 2.77 24.15
C ILE A 107 7.35 2.74 22.63
N VAL A 108 7.52 3.90 21.99
CA VAL A 108 7.73 3.99 20.53
C VAL A 108 9.09 3.44 20.15
N ASP A 109 10.16 3.78 20.88
CA ASP A 109 11.49 3.20 20.66
C ASP A 109 11.43 1.68 20.75
N LYS A 110 10.77 1.16 21.78
CA LYS A 110 10.65 -0.29 21.95
C LYS A 110 9.86 -0.95 20.81
N MET A 111 8.80 -0.30 20.33
CA MET A 111 8.05 -0.79 19.18
C MET A 111 8.91 -0.80 17.90
N LEU A 112 9.69 0.27 17.68
CA LEU A 112 10.60 0.38 16.54
C LEU A 112 11.64 -0.74 16.58
N GLU A 113 12.27 -1.01 17.71
CA GLU A 113 13.22 -2.12 17.89
C GLU A 113 12.59 -3.48 17.57
N MET A 114 11.36 -3.70 18.02
CA MET A 114 10.73 -5.02 17.96
C MET A 114 10.12 -5.36 16.59
N CYS A 115 9.76 -4.36 15.77
CA CYS A 115 8.96 -4.66 14.59
C CYS A 115 9.12 -3.69 13.40
N THR A 116 9.62 -4.24 12.30
CA THR A 116 9.68 -3.62 10.97
C THR A 116 8.30 -3.28 10.42
N LEU A 117 7.30 -4.17 10.59
CA LEU A 117 5.95 -3.94 10.08
C LEU A 117 5.27 -2.80 10.82
N ASP A 118 5.36 -2.75 12.15
CA ASP A 118 4.74 -1.67 12.93
C ASP A 118 5.45 -0.32 12.72
N ASP A 119 6.77 -0.33 12.48
CA ASP A 119 7.55 0.84 12.06
C ASP A 119 7.03 1.40 10.73
N THR A 120 6.96 0.56 9.70
CA THR A 120 6.70 1.00 8.31
C THR A 120 5.22 1.21 8.02
N GLU A 121 4.34 0.33 8.51
CA GLU A 121 2.90 0.35 8.25
C GLU A 121 2.11 1.19 9.27
N GLY A 122 2.77 1.63 10.35
CA GLY A 122 2.16 2.36 11.45
C GLY A 122 1.24 1.50 12.33
N ILE A 123 0.98 1.93 13.56
CA ILE A 123 0.19 1.17 14.53
C ILE A 123 -0.44 2.10 15.56
N LEU A 124 -1.62 1.71 16.05
CA LEU A 124 -2.20 2.31 17.25
C LEU A 124 -1.94 1.40 18.45
N ILE A 125 -1.04 1.82 19.34
CA ILE A 125 -0.69 1.07 20.55
C ILE A 125 -1.73 1.37 21.63
N THR A 126 -2.44 0.33 22.05
CA THR A 126 -3.50 0.37 23.07
C THR A 126 -3.19 -0.42 24.34
N ASN A 127 -2.06 -1.13 24.37
CA ASN A 127 -1.60 -1.91 25.53
C ASN A 127 -1.60 -1.06 26.79
N ASN A 128 -2.02 -1.65 27.91
CA ASN A 128 -2.01 -1.02 29.23
C ASN A 128 -2.65 0.38 29.29
N ASN A 129 -3.77 0.57 28.55
CA ASN A 129 -4.50 1.83 28.43
C ASN A 129 -3.66 3.00 27.91
N LYS A 130 -2.56 2.71 27.20
CA LYS A 130 -1.82 3.71 26.44
C LYS A 130 -2.63 4.01 25.16
N ASN A 131 -2.48 5.22 24.63
CA ASN A 131 -3.08 5.60 23.34
C ASN A 131 -2.00 6.37 22.58
N ILE A 132 -1.20 5.60 21.83
CA ILE A 132 -0.01 6.09 21.14
C ILE A 132 -0.14 5.67 19.68
N GLY A 133 -0.41 6.64 18.81
CA GLY A 133 -0.46 6.43 17.38
C GLY A 133 0.92 6.63 16.76
N ARG A 134 1.30 5.72 15.87
CA ARG A 134 2.34 5.91 14.88
C ARG A 134 1.69 5.87 13.50
N ASP A 135 1.84 6.96 12.76
CA ASP A 135 1.38 7.02 11.38
C ASP A 135 2.30 6.21 10.47
N SER A 136 1.71 5.60 9.45
CA SER A 136 2.40 4.81 8.42
C SER A 136 3.49 5.64 7.72
N THR A 137 4.58 4.98 7.33
CA THR A 137 5.57 5.55 6.41
C THR A 137 5.21 5.30 4.94
N VAL A 138 4.20 4.45 4.69
CA VAL A 138 3.68 4.12 3.36
C VAL A 138 2.20 4.45 3.27
N GLU A 139 1.84 5.24 2.27
CA GLU A 139 0.49 5.76 2.08
C GLU A 139 0.00 5.42 0.69
N PHE A 140 -1.17 4.81 0.60
CA PHE A 140 -1.83 4.53 -0.66
C PHE A 140 -3.09 5.40 -0.78
N GLY A 141 -3.17 6.15 -1.87
CA GLY A 141 -4.44 6.69 -2.32
C GLY A 141 -5.36 5.56 -2.77
N TRP A 142 -6.64 5.88 -2.95
CA TRP A 142 -7.54 4.99 -3.67
C TRP A 142 -7.05 4.84 -5.11
N VAL A 143 -6.96 3.61 -5.58
CA VAL A 143 -6.73 3.34 -7.01
C VAL A 143 -8.07 3.36 -7.69
N VAL A 144 -8.30 4.40 -8.47
CA VAL A 144 -9.61 4.74 -9.03
C VAL A 144 -9.58 4.62 -10.54
N ALA A 145 -10.60 4.00 -11.12
CA ALA A 145 -10.75 3.96 -12.56
C ALA A 145 -10.86 5.38 -13.13
N ILE A 146 -10.18 5.62 -14.24
CA ILE A 146 -10.29 6.87 -14.99
C ILE A 146 -11.68 6.90 -15.64
N PRO A 147 -12.46 7.99 -15.48
CA PRO A 147 -13.77 8.12 -16.10
C PRO A 147 -13.74 7.75 -17.59
N GLU A 148 -14.76 7.01 -18.03
CA GLU A 148 -14.93 6.56 -19.43
C GLU A 148 -13.86 5.58 -19.95
N GLN A 149 -12.88 5.17 -19.12
CA GLN A 149 -11.82 4.22 -19.48
C GLN A 149 -11.91 2.92 -18.67
N PHE A 150 -13.10 2.54 -18.21
CA PHE A 150 -13.33 1.33 -17.44
C PHE A 150 -14.68 0.70 -17.75
N ASN A 151 -14.80 -0.57 -17.38
CA ASN A 151 -16.01 -1.36 -17.41
C ASN A 151 -16.11 -2.21 -16.14
N SER A 152 -17.32 -2.35 -15.61
CA SER A 152 -17.63 -3.13 -14.41
C SER A 152 -18.87 -3.97 -14.67
N ASP A 153 -18.68 -5.29 -14.73
CA ASP A 153 -19.76 -6.25 -14.96
C ASP A 153 -19.97 -7.17 -13.75
N ASN A 154 -21.12 -7.85 -13.70
CA ASN A 154 -21.41 -8.91 -12.75
C ASN A 154 -21.72 -10.21 -13.50
N LEU A 155 -20.85 -11.21 -13.37
CA LEU A 155 -20.98 -12.51 -14.03
C LEU A 155 -21.86 -13.46 -13.23
N PHE A 156 -22.89 -13.98 -13.89
CA PHE A 156 -23.75 -15.04 -13.36
C PHE A 156 -23.00 -16.37 -13.27
N HIS A 157 -23.10 -17.01 -12.12
CA HIS A 157 -22.57 -18.33 -11.87
C HIS A 157 -23.63 -19.19 -11.19
N VAL A 158 -23.58 -20.48 -11.46
CA VAL A 158 -24.52 -21.45 -10.89
C VAL A 158 -23.79 -22.74 -10.56
N LYS A 159 -23.95 -23.21 -9.31
CA LYS A 159 -23.63 -24.57 -8.91
C LYS A 159 -24.83 -25.44 -9.25
N TYR A 160 -24.69 -26.31 -10.25
CA TYR A 160 -25.72 -27.31 -10.56
C TYR A 160 -25.70 -28.45 -9.54
N SER A 161 -26.88 -28.94 -9.18
CA SER A 161 -27.09 -30.09 -8.31
C SER A 161 -28.32 -30.84 -8.81
N ASP A 162 -28.28 -32.17 -8.75
CA ASP A 162 -29.41 -33.03 -9.08
C ASP A 162 -30.43 -33.13 -7.93
N LEU A 163 -30.10 -32.54 -6.76
CA LEU A 163 -30.98 -32.48 -5.60
C LEU A 163 -31.93 -31.28 -5.71
N ASP A 164 -33.23 -31.54 -5.56
CA ASP A 164 -34.26 -30.50 -5.52
C ASP A 164 -34.04 -29.53 -4.35
N LYS A 165 -34.36 -28.24 -4.54
CA LYS A 165 -34.16 -27.16 -3.54
C LYS A 165 -34.74 -27.47 -2.15
N SER A 166 -35.70 -28.37 -2.06
CA SER A 166 -36.42 -28.74 -0.83
C SER A 166 -35.82 -29.91 -0.04
N GLU A 167 -34.79 -30.61 -0.56
CA GLU A 167 -34.18 -31.78 0.12
C GLU A 167 -32.82 -31.48 0.78
N GLY A 168 -32.39 -30.21 0.78
CA GLY A 168 -31.12 -29.80 1.39
C GLY A 168 -31.15 -29.91 2.91
N SER A 169 -30.20 -30.64 3.48
CA SER A 169 -30.03 -30.87 4.92
C SER A 169 -29.59 -29.63 5.74
N GLY A 170 -29.78 -28.41 5.20
CA GLY A 170 -29.15 -27.18 5.68
C GLY A 170 -27.68 -27.02 5.28
N LYS A 171 -27.13 -28.00 4.54
CA LYS A 171 -25.80 -27.94 3.90
C LYS A 171 -25.92 -27.36 2.49
N ASN A 172 -24.84 -26.78 1.97
CA ASN A 172 -24.75 -26.13 0.65
C ASN A 172 -24.81 -27.17 -0.52
N GLU A 173 -25.88 -27.98 -0.56
CA GLU A 173 -26.05 -29.17 -1.40
C GLU A 173 -26.99 -28.92 -2.60
N GLY A 174 -27.88 -27.94 -2.51
CA GLY A 174 -28.80 -27.56 -3.59
C GLY A 174 -28.19 -26.68 -4.67
N GLN A 175 -28.96 -26.43 -5.74
CA GLN A 175 -28.56 -25.53 -6.82
C GLN A 175 -28.47 -24.08 -6.31
N ASN A 176 -27.27 -23.51 -6.37
CA ASN A 176 -26.99 -22.16 -5.87
C ASN A 176 -26.49 -21.25 -6.99
N ILE A 177 -27.16 -20.12 -7.14
CA ILE A 177 -26.81 -19.05 -8.08
C ILE A 177 -25.98 -18.03 -7.31
N PHE A 178 -24.92 -17.49 -7.92
CA PHE A 178 -24.13 -16.40 -7.37
C PHE A 178 -23.68 -15.45 -8.48
N TYR A 179 -23.52 -14.17 -8.14
CA TYR A 179 -23.02 -13.14 -9.04
C TYR A 179 -21.67 -12.65 -8.55
N ARG A 180 -20.69 -12.60 -9.44
CA ARG A 180 -19.34 -12.16 -9.14
C ARG A 180 -18.96 -10.95 -9.99
N PRO A 181 -18.44 -9.88 -9.39
CA PRO A 181 -17.98 -8.74 -10.15
C PRO A 181 -16.74 -9.09 -10.99
N ILE A 182 -16.58 -8.33 -12.07
CA ILE A 182 -15.41 -8.37 -12.92
C ILE A 182 -15.17 -6.96 -13.48
N ASN A 183 -13.98 -6.43 -13.23
CA ASN A 183 -13.63 -5.05 -13.55
C ASN A 183 -12.46 -5.00 -14.52
N SER A 184 -12.52 -4.06 -15.45
CA SER A 184 -11.45 -3.82 -16.42
C SER A 184 -11.32 -2.32 -16.70
N GLY A 185 -10.11 -1.81 -16.87
CA GLY A 185 -9.91 -0.40 -17.20
C GLY A 185 -8.52 0.15 -16.95
N GLN A 186 -8.39 1.46 -17.13
CA GLN A 186 -7.24 2.25 -16.70
C GLN A 186 -7.53 2.87 -15.34
N TYR A 187 -6.58 2.75 -14.42
CA TYR A 187 -6.72 3.21 -13.04
C TYR A 187 -5.62 4.20 -12.68
N ALA A 188 -5.98 5.31 -12.03
CA ALA A 188 -5.03 6.25 -11.48
C ALA A 188 -4.45 5.71 -10.15
N VAL A 189 -3.15 5.81 -10.00
CA VAL A 189 -2.37 5.37 -8.83
C VAL A 189 -1.72 6.57 -8.17
N VAL A 190 -1.80 6.62 -6.85
CA VAL A 190 -1.07 7.56 -5.99
C VAL A 190 -0.52 6.78 -4.80
N ASN A 191 0.80 6.79 -4.62
CA ASN A 191 1.47 6.22 -3.46
C ASN A 191 2.57 7.17 -2.97
N ASN A 192 2.60 7.43 -1.66
CA ASN A 192 3.57 8.31 -1.01
C ASN A 192 4.34 7.53 0.06
N LEU A 193 5.65 7.73 0.12
CA LEU A 193 6.57 7.05 1.03
C LEU A 193 7.35 8.10 1.83
N GLU A 194 7.09 8.16 3.14
CA GLU A 194 7.82 9.00 4.10
C GLU A 194 9.07 8.27 4.61
N VAL A 195 9.99 7.95 3.70
CA VAL A 195 11.13 7.06 4.00
C VAL A 195 12.10 7.61 5.04
N ALA A 196 12.14 8.93 5.26
CA ALA A 196 12.88 9.53 6.36
C ALA A 196 12.32 9.18 7.75
N ARG A 197 11.07 8.73 7.86
CA ARG A 197 10.46 8.35 9.14
C ARG A 197 10.73 6.90 9.55
N ILE A 198 11.35 6.10 8.70
CA ILE A 198 11.74 4.71 9.00
C ILE A 198 12.73 4.73 10.18
N GLY A 199 12.40 4.00 11.26
CA GLY A 199 13.19 3.99 12.49
C GLY A 199 13.19 5.30 13.28
N TYR A 200 12.41 6.30 12.87
CA TYR A 200 12.33 7.61 13.54
C TYR A 200 11.20 7.63 14.57
N ASN A 201 11.52 8.07 15.79
CA ASN A 201 10.53 8.26 16.84
C ASN A 201 9.90 9.66 16.75
N ASP A 202 8.61 9.69 16.39
CA ASP A 202 7.86 10.94 16.22
C ASP A 202 7.66 11.74 17.52
N ILE A 203 7.94 11.16 18.69
CA ILE A 203 7.82 11.80 20.00
C ILE A 203 9.16 12.40 20.43
N SER A 204 10.23 11.59 20.50
CA SER A 204 11.56 12.06 20.90
C SER A 204 12.26 12.90 19.82
N LYS A 205 11.84 12.73 18.55
CA LYS A 205 12.46 13.35 17.36
C LYS A 205 13.87 12.84 17.09
N GLU A 206 14.12 11.57 17.41
CA GLU A 206 15.40 10.90 17.21
C GLU A 206 15.20 9.57 16.47
N TYR A 207 16.24 9.09 15.80
CA TYR A 207 16.24 7.73 15.24
C TYR A 207 16.56 6.74 16.36
N ALA A 208 15.67 5.76 16.53
CA ALA A 208 15.75 4.76 17.60
C ALA A 208 16.61 3.54 17.22
N LEU A 209 16.91 3.39 15.94
CA LEU A 209 17.56 2.22 15.35
C LEU A 209 18.91 2.59 14.76
N ASP A 210 19.78 1.59 14.61
CA ASP A 210 21.04 1.78 13.91
C ASP A 210 20.86 1.90 12.39
N SER A 211 21.93 2.33 11.71
CA SER A 211 21.90 2.55 10.27
C SER A 211 21.69 1.27 9.46
N GLU A 212 22.12 0.10 9.96
CA GLU A 212 21.99 -1.18 9.24
C GLU A 212 20.53 -1.63 9.24
N GLU A 213 19.85 -1.56 10.38
CA GLU A 213 18.41 -1.84 10.50
C GLU A 213 17.58 -0.88 9.65
N ILE A 214 17.87 0.42 9.71
CA ILE A 214 17.15 1.43 8.92
C ILE A 214 17.33 1.17 7.41
N GLU A 215 18.53 0.79 6.98
CA GLU A 215 18.80 0.46 5.57
C GLU A 215 18.02 -0.78 5.13
N ALA A 216 18.03 -1.83 5.96
CA ALA A 216 17.32 -3.07 5.68
C ALA A 216 15.81 -2.80 5.52
N ARG A 217 15.20 -2.06 6.44
CA ARG A 217 13.77 -1.71 6.40
C ARG A 217 13.43 -0.88 5.18
N TYR A 218 14.27 0.10 4.82
CA TYR A 218 14.10 0.89 3.61
C TYR A 218 14.08 0.04 2.34
N LYS A 219 15.07 -0.85 2.19
CA LYS A 219 15.14 -1.75 1.03
C LYS A 219 13.96 -2.71 0.98
N ALA A 220 13.55 -3.26 2.13
CA ALA A 220 12.40 -4.13 2.24
C ALA A 220 11.09 -3.42 1.88
N LEU A 221 10.91 -2.18 2.34
CA LEU A 221 9.76 -1.34 2.00
C LEU A 221 9.69 -1.14 0.48
N LEU A 222 10.76 -0.64 -0.15
CA LEU A 222 10.79 -0.42 -1.59
C LEU A 222 10.52 -1.70 -2.40
N LYS A 223 11.12 -2.82 -1.99
CA LYS A 223 10.90 -4.12 -2.62
C LYS A 223 9.44 -4.57 -2.50
N SER A 224 8.81 -4.38 -1.32
CA SER A 224 7.40 -4.72 -1.11
C SER A 224 6.45 -3.84 -1.92
N VAL A 225 6.75 -2.54 -2.05
CA VAL A 225 6.00 -1.60 -2.91
C VAL A 225 6.09 -2.06 -4.38
N MET A 226 7.29 -2.40 -4.86
CA MET A 226 7.48 -2.94 -6.21
C MET A 226 6.61 -4.19 -6.44
N MET A 227 6.65 -5.16 -5.51
CA MET A 227 5.86 -6.40 -5.55
C MET A 227 4.36 -6.15 -5.58
N SER A 228 3.89 -5.11 -4.88
CA SER A 228 2.46 -4.77 -4.82
C SER A 228 1.89 -4.35 -6.18
N PHE A 229 2.73 -3.75 -7.03
CA PHE A 229 2.31 -3.35 -8.36
C PHE A 229 2.41 -4.47 -9.39
N TYR A 230 3.51 -5.24 -9.46
CA TYR A 230 3.62 -6.30 -10.49
C TYR A 230 2.96 -7.64 -10.09
N SER A 231 2.73 -7.85 -8.80
CA SER A 231 2.10 -9.06 -8.26
C SER A 231 1.05 -8.68 -7.19
N PRO A 232 -0.01 -7.95 -7.57
CA PRO A 232 -1.04 -7.57 -6.62
C PRO A 232 -1.72 -8.82 -6.05
N GLU A 233 -1.98 -8.80 -4.74
CA GLU A 233 -2.86 -9.75 -4.06
C GLU A 233 -4.28 -9.14 -3.98
N GLY A 234 -5.20 -9.75 -3.23
CA GLY A 234 -6.56 -9.24 -3.07
C GLY A 234 -7.63 -10.31 -3.26
N ALA A 235 -8.89 -9.89 -3.35
CA ALA A 235 -10.01 -10.82 -3.42
C ALA A 235 -10.01 -11.63 -4.74
N MET A 236 -10.54 -12.86 -4.66
CA MET A 236 -10.73 -13.80 -5.77
C MET A 236 -9.51 -14.07 -6.68
N ARG A 237 -8.29 -13.74 -6.24
CA ARG A 237 -7.06 -13.83 -7.04
C ARG A 237 -6.74 -15.22 -7.59
N ASN A 238 -7.22 -16.28 -6.93
CA ASN A 238 -7.07 -17.65 -7.39
C ASN A 238 -7.81 -17.95 -8.71
N THR A 239 -8.83 -17.18 -9.04
CA THR A 239 -9.69 -17.39 -10.23
C THR A 239 -9.89 -16.12 -11.06
N GLN A 240 -9.53 -14.94 -10.53
CA GLN A 240 -9.61 -13.64 -11.18
C GLN A 240 -8.27 -12.89 -11.00
N ALA A 241 -7.19 -13.54 -11.42
CA ALA A 241 -5.90 -12.90 -11.53
C ALA A 241 -5.98 -11.72 -12.52
N PRO A 242 -5.59 -10.49 -12.14
CA PRO A 242 -5.69 -9.36 -13.04
C PRO A 242 -4.77 -9.56 -14.25
N HIS A 243 -5.33 -9.37 -15.43
CA HIS A 243 -4.54 -9.20 -16.66
C HIS A 243 -3.99 -7.77 -16.67
N MET A 244 -2.76 -7.63 -16.20
CA MET A 244 -2.05 -6.37 -16.18
C MET A 244 -1.49 -6.04 -17.57
N THR A 245 -1.84 -4.87 -18.10
CA THR A 245 -1.50 -4.51 -19.49
C THR A 245 -0.51 -3.37 -19.58
N SER A 246 -0.47 -2.49 -18.58
CA SER A 246 0.36 -1.28 -18.59
C SER A 246 0.60 -0.78 -17.18
N PHE A 247 1.73 -0.11 -16.98
CA PHE A 247 1.94 0.80 -15.86
C PHE A 247 2.91 1.88 -16.32
N GLU A 248 2.46 3.13 -16.33
CA GLU A 248 3.26 4.29 -16.71
C GLU A 248 3.04 5.41 -15.71
N GLY A 249 4.05 6.25 -15.51
CA GLY A 249 4.02 7.24 -14.45
C GLY A 249 5.34 7.93 -14.19
N VAL A 250 5.39 8.59 -13.03
CA VAL A 250 6.54 9.31 -12.52
C VAL A 250 6.78 8.87 -11.08
N VAL A 251 8.03 8.48 -10.79
CA VAL A 251 8.54 8.40 -9.43
C VAL A 251 9.26 9.70 -9.12
N SER A 252 8.72 10.48 -8.19
CA SER A 252 9.38 11.69 -7.69
C SER A 252 10.18 11.34 -6.44
N VAL A 253 11.41 11.81 -6.36
CA VAL A 253 12.31 11.56 -5.22
C VAL A 253 12.76 12.89 -4.67
N SER A 254 12.42 13.17 -3.41
CA SER A 254 12.92 14.35 -2.72
C SER A 254 14.15 14.00 -1.89
N TYR A 255 15.22 14.78 -2.08
CA TYR A 255 16.46 14.70 -1.32
C TYR A 255 16.59 15.84 -0.30
N SER A 256 15.53 16.62 -0.07
CA SER A 256 15.45 17.68 0.94
C SER A 256 14.15 17.57 1.73
N SER A 257 13.95 18.43 2.74
CA SER A 257 12.81 18.35 3.66
C SER A 257 11.44 18.64 3.02
N VAL A 258 11.38 19.01 1.74
CA VAL A 258 10.12 19.14 1.02
C VAL A 258 9.60 17.77 0.58
N PRO A 259 8.28 17.55 0.59
CA PRO A 259 7.71 16.29 0.13
C PRO A 259 7.88 16.10 -1.38
N ALA A 260 8.02 14.85 -1.81
CA ALA A 260 8.05 14.48 -3.22
C ALA A 260 6.73 14.89 -3.93
N PRO A 261 6.78 15.62 -5.05
CA PRO A 261 5.59 16.11 -5.75
C PRO A 261 4.62 14.99 -6.13
N THR A 262 3.33 15.20 -5.87
CA THR A 262 2.27 14.20 -6.07
C THR A 262 1.08 14.83 -6.78
N ILE A 263 0.73 14.30 -7.95
CA ILE A 263 -0.46 14.67 -8.73
C ILE A 263 -1.04 13.40 -9.35
N SER A 264 -2.33 13.16 -9.13
CA SER A 264 -3.02 11.96 -9.63
C SER A 264 -3.18 11.97 -11.15
N ALA A 265 -3.05 10.79 -11.76
CA ALA A 265 -3.31 10.57 -13.19
C ALA A 265 -4.79 10.70 -13.60
N LEU A 266 -5.70 11.00 -12.66
CA LEU A 266 -7.03 11.55 -12.99
C LEU A 266 -6.91 12.89 -13.74
N ASN A 267 -5.87 13.67 -13.45
CA ASN A 267 -5.47 14.80 -14.29
C ASN A 267 -4.66 14.25 -15.47
N SER A 268 -5.14 14.46 -16.70
CA SER A 268 -4.43 14.00 -17.90
C SER A 268 -3.05 14.67 -18.09
N GLY A 269 -2.83 15.85 -17.51
CA GLY A 269 -1.56 16.57 -17.50
C GLY A 269 -0.71 16.36 -16.23
N TYR A 270 -0.99 15.35 -15.41
CA TYR A 270 -0.31 15.13 -14.12
C TYR A 270 1.22 15.08 -14.21
N ASN A 271 1.75 14.49 -15.29
CA ASN A 271 3.19 14.38 -15.52
C ASN A 271 3.85 15.77 -15.71
N GLU A 272 3.23 16.65 -16.48
CA GLU A 272 3.73 18.01 -16.73
C GLU A 272 3.55 18.92 -15.49
N GLU A 273 2.49 18.72 -14.71
CA GLU A 273 2.32 19.37 -13.40
C GLU A 273 3.45 18.96 -12.44
N ILE A 274 3.71 17.65 -12.30
CA ILE A 274 4.81 17.13 -11.47
C ILE A 274 6.17 17.70 -11.91
N LYS A 275 6.44 17.72 -13.23
CA LYS A 275 7.65 18.35 -13.79
C LYS A 275 7.77 19.82 -13.45
N SER A 276 6.68 20.56 -13.57
CA SER A 276 6.64 21.99 -13.28
C SER A 276 6.84 22.29 -11.79
N ILE A 277 6.25 21.49 -10.91
CA ILE A 277 6.45 21.57 -9.46
C ILE A 277 7.90 21.26 -9.12
N ALA A 278 8.47 20.16 -9.61
CA ALA A 278 9.86 19.79 -9.35
C ALA A 278 10.84 20.87 -9.83
N LYS A 279 10.61 21.45 -11.02
CA LYS A 279 11.40 22.58 -11.53
C LYS A 279 11.30 23.80 -10.61
N THR A 280 10.11 24.10 -10.11
CA THR A 280 9.89 25.21 -9.18
C THR A 280 10.63 25.00 -7.86
N LEU A 281 10.50 23.81 -7.26
CA LEU A 281 11.21 23.42 -6.03
C LEU A 281 12.73 23.54 -6.22
N ASN A 282 13.26 22.98 -7.31
CA ASN A 282 14.69 23.07 -7.62
C ASN A 282 15.16 24.52 -7.83
N SER A 283 14.31 25.40 -8.38
CA SER A 283 14.66 26.82 -8.58
C SER A 283 14.74 27.63 -7.28
N ILE A 284 14.07 27.17 -6.21
CA ILE A 284 14.11 27.80 -4.88
C ILE A 284 15.12 27.12 -3.94
N GLY A 285 15.96 26.22 -4.46
CA GLY A 285 17.07 25.61 -3.73
C GLY A 285 16.79 24.24 -3.13
N GLU A 286 15.63 23.65 -3.39
CA GLU A 286 15.33 22.26 -3.02
C GLU A 286 15.97 21.27 -4.00
N ASN A 287 15.92 19.98 -3.69
CA ASN A 287 16.49 18.93 -4.54
C ASN A 287 15.48 17.80 -4.77
N VAL A 288 14.83 17.83 -5.93
CA VAL A 288 13.87 16.83 -6.39
C VAL A 288 14.31 16.25 -7.74
N GLU A 289 14.37 14.92 -7.81
CA GLU A 289 14.63 14.16 -9.04
C GLU A 289 13.35 13.44 -9.48
N LEU A 290 13.12 13.40 -10.80
CA LEU A 290 11.98 12.70 -11.40
C LEU A 290 12.49 11.54 -12.23
N LYS A 291 11.88 10.37 -12.04
CA LYS A 291 12.13 9.14 -12.82
C LYS A 291 10.84 8.73 -13.51
N GLU A 292 10.71 9.09 -14.78
CA GLU A 292 9.58 8.67 -15.63
C GLU A 292 9.72 7.19 -16.03
N PHE A 293 8.60 6.49 -16.13
CA PHE A 293 8.53 5.11 -16.61
C PHE A 293 7.29 4.90 -17.47
N ASN A 294 7.39 4.05 -18.49
CA ASN A 294 6.33 3.77 -19.47
C ASN A 294 5.88 2.31 -19.48
N SER A 295 6.47 1.48 -18.62
CA SER A 295 6.08 0.08 -18.46
C SER A 295 6.34 -0.41 -17.04
N MET A 296 5.69 -1.53 -16.68
CA MET A 296 5.94 -2.22 -15.41
C MET A 296 7.42 -2.61 -15.25
N SER A 297 8.09 -2.99 -16.34
CA SER A 297 9.52 -3.34 -16.28
C SER A 297 10.39 -2.12 -15.97
N GLU A 298 10.09 -0.96 -16.57
CA GLU A 298 10.80 0.29 -16.27
C GLU A 298 10.53 0.74 -14.83
N PHE A 299 9.30 0.60 -14.34
CA PHE A 299 8.99 0.84 -12.94
C PHE A 299 9.85 -0.02 -12.00
N CYS A 300 9.94 -1.33 -12.25
CA CYS A 300 10.78 -2.21 -11.43
C CYS A 300 12.26 -1.78 -11.45
N LYS A 301 12.79 -1.36 -12.60
CA LYS A 301 14.16 -0.84 -12.72
C LYS A 301 14.35 0.45 -11.91
N VAL A 302 13.38 1.36 -11.95
CA VAL A 302 13.41 2.58 -11.14
C VAL A 302 13.49 2.24 -9.65
N ILE A 303 12.70 1.27 -9.16
CA ILE A 303 12.76 0.86 -7.76
C ILE A 303 14.07 0.16 -7.41
N GLU A 304 14.58 -0.71 -8.30
CA GLU A 304 15.90 -1.34 -8.15
C GLU A 304 17.02 -0.30 -8.04
N GLU A 305 16.99 0.74 -8.87
CA GLU A 305 17.97 1.84 -8.80
C GLU A 305 17.92 2.57 -7.45
N LEU A 306 16.73 2.77 -6.88
CA LEU A 306 16.58 3.38 -5.56
C LEU A 306 17.15 2.47 -4.47
N ILE A 307 16.79 1.18 -4.48
CA ILE A 307 17.33 0.19 -3.53
C ILE A 307 18.86 0.18 -3.51
N ASN A 308 19.50 0.34 -4.67
CA ASN A 308 20.96 0.22 -4.81
C ASN A 308 21.72 1.55 -4.60
N ASN A 309 21.10 2.71 -4.86
CA ASN A 309 21.82 3.98 -4.92
C ASN A 309 21.34 5.03 -3.90
N THR A 310 20.32 4.73 -3.10
CA THR A 310 19.79 5.66 -2.11
C THR A 310 19.65 5.02 -0.73
N VAL A 311 19.61 5.88 0.28
CA VAL A 311 19.40 5.54 1.69
C VAL A 311 18.43 6.55 2.31
N PRO A 312 17.67 6.22 3.35
CA PRO A 312 16.88 7.20 4.08
C PRO A 312 17.77 8.11 4.93
N TYR A 313 17.21 9.18 5.49
CA TYR A 313 17.96 10.18 6.27
C TYR A 313 18.54 9.67 7.59
N GLY A 314 18.02 8.57 8.14
CA GLY A 314 18.50 7.96 9.39
C GLY A 314 19.86 7.27 9.30
N ILE A 315 20.45 7.23 8.09
CA ILE A 315 21.81 6.77 7.78
C ILE A 315 22.62 7.98 7.38
#